data_AF-A0A8K0CK42-F1
#
_entry.id   AF-A0A8K0CK42-F1
#
_cell.length_a   1.000
_cell.length_b   1.000
_cell.length_c   1.000
_cell.angle_alpha   90.00
_cell.angle_beta   90.00
_cell.angle_gamma   90.00
#
_symmetry.space_group_name_H-M   'P 1'
#
loop_
_entity.id
_entity.type
_entity.pdbx_description
1 polymer ?
#
loop_
_entity_poly.entity_id
_entity_poly.type
_entity_poly.pdbx_seq_one_letter_code
_entity_poly.pdbx_strand_id
1 'polypeptide(L)' 'DSKAGPCQQDEGGPLVGTIGSDKRHYLIGIAASGVSCNNTVSLYTNVTFYRTWISSLLNKDSDPNNWYR' A
#
# COMPACT_ATOMS: atom_id res chain seq x y z
N ASP A 1 -27.22 -4.76 -1.03
CA ASP A 1 -25.87 -4.73 -1.63
C ASP A 1 -25.11 -3.49 -1.21
N SER A 2 -24.49 -3.51 -0.04
CA SER A 2 -23.53 -2.49 0.36
C SER A 2 -22.17 -2.87 -0.26
N LYS A 3 -21.68 -2.04 -1.18
CA LYS A 3 -20.29 -2.15 -1.65
C LYS A 3 -19.38 -1.84 -0.46
N ALA A 4 -18.67 -2.85 0.05
CA ALA A 4 -17.74 -2.69 1.15
C ALA A 4 -16.38 -2.20 0.62
N GLY A 5 -15.94 -1.06 1.13
CA GLY A 5 -14.63 -0.46 0.86
C GLY A 5 -13.92 -0.10 2.18
N PRO A 6 -12.66 0.38 2.11
CA PRO A 6 -11.94 0.85 3.28
C PRO A 6 -12.65 2.09 3.86
N CYS A 7 -12.68 2.18 5.17
CA CYS A 7 -13.24 3.30 5.92
C CYS A 7 -12.12 4.18 6.51
N GLN A 8 -12.48 5.28 7.17
CA GLN A 8 -11.52 6.23 7.78
C GLN A 8 -10.52 5.57 8.75
N GLN A 9 -10.87 4.43 9.36
CA GLN A 9 -9.98 3.72 10.29
C GLN A 9 -9.06 2.71 9.59
N ASP A 10 -9.31 2.44 8.31
CA ASP A 10 -8.49 1.56 7.47
C ASP A 10 -7.42 2.35 6.69
N GLU A 11 -7.36 3.66 6.87
CA GLU A 11 -6.38 4.55 6.23
C GLU A 11 -4.95 4.08 6.50
N GLY A 12 -4.12 4.05 5.46
CA GLY A 12 -2.77 3.47 5.54
C GLY A 12 -2.74 1.95 5.55
N GLY A 13 -3.89 1.28 5.63
CA GLY A 13 -4.02 -0.17 5.60
C GLY A 13 -3.68 -0.78 4.22
N PRO A 14 -3.29 -2.07 4.17
CA PRO A 14 -2.81 -2.69 2.95
C PRO A 14 -3.96 -3.18 2.05
N LEU A 15 -3.83 -2.93 0.75
CA LEU A 15 -4.54 -3.69 -0.29
C LEU A 15 -3.62 -4.80 -0.80
N VAL A 16 -4.04 -6.04 -0.56
CA VAL A 16 -3.26 -7.24 -0.88
C VAL A 16 -3.96 -8.04 -1.97
N GLY A 17 -3.19 -8.48 -2.97
CA GLY A 17 -3.68 -9.35 -4.04
C GLY A 17 -2.81 -10.59 -4.20
N THR A 18 -3.43 -11.69 -4.63
CA THR A 18 -2.71 -12.88 -5.09
C THR A 18 -2.55 -12.79 -6.61
N ILE A 19 -1.31 -12.81 -7.10
CA ILE A 19 -1.01 -12.63 -8.52
C ILE A 19 -0.50 -13.96 -9.10
N GLY A 20 -1.14 -14.43 -10.16
CA GLY A 20 -0.75 -15.69 -10.81
C GLY A 20 -1.03 -16.92 -9.93
N SER A 21 -0.24 -17.98 -10.12
CA SER A 21 -0.45 -19.30 -9.50
C SER A 21 0.40 -19.54 -8.25
N ASP A 22 1.28 -18.60 -7.87
CA ASP A 22 2.29 -18.81 -6.83
C ASP A 22 1.75 -18.72 -5.39
N LYS A 23 0.43 -18.48 -5.22
CA LYS A 23 -0.28 -18.33 -3.94
C LYS A 23 0.36 -17.29 -3.01
N ARG A 24 1.22 -16.40 -3.51
CA ARG A 24 1.84 -15.34 -2.70
C ARG A 24 0.93 -14.12 -2.62
N HIS A 25 1.00 -13.47 -1.47
CA HIS A 25 0.29 -12.24 -1.19
C HIS A 25 1.18 -11.04 -1.49
N TYR A 26 0.75 -10.18 -2.41
CA TYR A 26 1.47 -8.99 -2.84
C TYR A 26 0.77 -7.73 -2.36
N LEU A 27 1.53 -6.82 -1.75
CA LEU A 27 1.07 -5.47 -1.44
C LEU A 27 1.00 -4.66 -2.75
N ILE A 28 -0.22 -4.33 -3.18
CA ILE A 28 -0.47 -3.63 -4.44
C ILE A 28 -1.01 -2.21 -4.24
N GLY A 29 -1.56 -1.92 -3.05
CA GLY A 29 -2.07 -0.59 -2.73
C GLY A 29 -2.04 -0.29 -1.23
N ILE A 30 -2.17 0.99 -0.91
CA ILE A 30 -2.33 1.50 0.47
C ILE A 30 -3.61 2.32 0.50
N ALA A 31 -4.51 2.06 1.44
CA ALA A 31 -5.77 2.78 1.55
C ALA A 31 -5.52 4.28 1.73
N ALA A 32 -6.12 5.08 0.86
CA ALA A 32 -5.96 6.53 0.90
C ALA A 32 -6.82 7.14 2.02
N SER A 33 -6.43 8.34 2.46
CA SER A 33 -7.21 9.12 3.43
C SER A 33 -8.42 9.79 2.76
N GLY A 34 -9.42 10.13 3.57
CA GLY A 34 -10.61 10.86 3.11
C GLY A 34 -11.66 9.97 2.44
N VAL A 35 -11.57 8.65 2.65
CA VAL A 35 -12.54 7.68 2.18
C VAL A 35 -13.62 7.50 3.26
N SER A 36 -14.86 7.87 2.96
CA SER A 36 -15.98 7.64 3.89
C SER A 36 -16.43 6.19 3.83
N CYS A 37 -16.79 5.56 4.96
CA CYS A 37 -17.32 4.19 5.06
C CYS A 37 -18.45 3.80 4.06
N ASN A 38 -19.10 4.75 3.38
CA ASN A 38 -20.25 4.52 2.51
C ASN A 38 -20.01 5.02 1.07
N ASN A 39 -18.76 4.92 0.64
CA ASN A 39 -18.26 5.33 -0.65
C ASN A 39 -18.54 4.28 -1.74
N THR A 40 -18.98 4.74 -2.92
CA THR A 40 -19.21 3.86 -4.08
C THR A 40 -17.91 3.37 -4.73
N VAL A 41 -16.81 4.08 -4.50
CA VAL A 41 -15.47 3.80 -5.03
C VAL A 41 -14.45 3.83 -3.90
N SER A 42 -13.59 2.82 -3.84
CA SER A 42 -12.47 2.76 -2.91
C SER A 42 -11.21 3.35 -3.55
N LEU A 43 -10.50 4.21 -2.83
CA LEU A 43 -9.28 4.86 -3.30
C LEU A 43 -8.06 4.26 -2.61
N TYR A 44 -7.05 3.92 -3.41
CA TYR A 44 -5.79 3.38 -2.93
C TYR A 44 -4.61 4.07 -3.64
N THR A 45 -3.53 4.30 -2.91
CA THR A 45 -2.24 4.66 -3.50
C THR A 45 -1.64 3.45 -4.19
N ASN A 46 -1.24 3.58 -5.45
CA ASN A 46 -0.64 2.48 -6.22
C ASN A 46 0.81 2.21 -5.77
N VAL A 47 1.02 1.16 -4.97
CA VAL A 47 2.35 0.79 -4.45
C VAL A 47 3.31 0.41 -5.59
N THR A 48 2.79 -0.18 -6.67
CA THR A 48 3.62 -0.62 -7.80
C THR A 48 4.34 0.55 -8.46
N PHE A 49 3.69 1.70 -8.56
CA PHE A 49 4.27 2.93 -9.10
C PHE A 49 5.47 3.43 -8.28
N TYR A 50 5.40 3.31 -6.95
CA TYR A 50 6.41 3.82 -6.03
C TYR A 50 7.53 2.81 -5.69
N ARG A 51 7.55 1.63 -6.31
CA ARG A 51 8.52 0.57 -5.99
C ARG A 51 9.98 1.02 -6.05
N THR A 52 10.37 1.74 -7.09
CA THR A 52 11.76 2.22 -7.25
C THR A 52 12.16 3.15 -6.12
N TRP A 53 11.27 4.07 -5.73
CA TRP A 53 11.52 4.99 -4.61
C TRP A 53 11.64 4.23 -3.29
N ILE A 54 10.71 3.32 -2.99
CA ILE A 54 10.76 2.47 -1.79
C ILE A 54 12.07 1.69 -1.74
N SER A 55 12.44 1.00 -2.82
CA SER A 55 13.70 0.26 -2.89
C SER A 55 14.93 1.16 -2.69
N SER A 56 14.90 2.38 -3.22
CA SER A 56 16.00 3.33 -3.03
C SER A 56 16.19 3.74 -1.58
N LEU A 57 15.10 3.87 -0.81
CA LEU A 57 15.14 4.17 0.61
C LEU A 57 15.68 2.98 1.40
N LEU A 58 15.15 1.77 1.13
CA LEU A 58 15.60 0.55 1.80
C LEU A 58 17.10 0.28 1.58
N ASN A 59 17.60 0.54 0.37
CA ASN A 59 19.01 0.37 0.06
C ASN A 59 19.91 1.37 0.80
N LYS A 60 19.46 2.63 0.96
CA LYS A 60 20.17 3.63 1.77
C LYS A 60 20.15 3.29 3.25
N ASP A 61 19.04 2.72 3.71
CA ASP A 61 18.84 2.30 5.10
C ASP A 61 19.68 1.08 5.48
N SER A 62 20.01 0.24 4.50
CA SER A 62 20.91 -0.89 4.68
C SER A 62 22.40 -0.53 4.65
N ASP A 63 22.75 0.73 4.36
CA ASP A 63 24.14 1.18 4.43
C ASP A 63 24.56 1.40 5.90
N PRO A 64 25.48 0.58 6.44
CA PRO A 64 25.91 0.70 7.83
C PRO A 64 26.65 2.01 8.14
N ASN A 65 27.06 2.78 7.13
CA ASN A 65 27.74 4.07 7.28
C ASN A 65 26.79 5.28 7.10
N ASN A 66 25.50 5.03 6.88
CA ASN A 66 24.51 6.08 6.76
C ASN A 66 24.17 6.66 8.15
N TRP A 67 24.92 7.68 8.54
CA TRP A 67 24.85 8.32 9.86
C TRP A 67 23.67 9.27 10.04
N TYR A 68 22.95 9.63 8.98
CA TYR A 68 21.82 10.58 9.03
C TYR A 68 20.46 9.89 9.16
N ARG A 69 20.44 8.65 9.66
CA ARG A 69 19.26 8.12 10.33
C ARG A 69 18.97 8.88 11.61
#